data_AF-A0A923Z3P9-F1
#
_entry.id   AF-A0A923Z3P9-F1
#
_cell.length_a   1.000
_cell.length_b   1.000
_cell.length_c   1.000
_cell.angle_alpha   90.00
_cell.angle_beta   90.00
_cell.angle_gamma   90.00
#
_symmetry.space_group_name_H-M   'P 1'
#
loop_
_entity.id
_entity.type
_entity.pdbx_description
1 polymer ?
#
loop_
_entity_poly.entity_id
_entity_poly.type
_entity_poly.pdbx_seq_one_letter_code
_entity_poly.pdbx_strand_id
1 'polypeptide(L)'
;MIAKAISPAGAGSFADANTVLATHGRSFYWARSLLGKRHAVRATRLYRFCRYIDDLADESASVELAAQALDELSAAILHQHAMNPLVADALALMRECGIDPSIMLELIRGVQSDLVMVRFADENSLLRYCYRVAGTVGIMMCRVLDVGDEAALPHAIDLGIGMQLTNICRDVADDAVLGRRYLPASLVGDCEPAALLIPDAVLRPAVTNAVAALLTKAEAYYQSGEDGLHYLPAGARTGILVAARLYRAIGRRLDRRSHDYWTHRTVVPPLAKMRVTLRAVFDLGIGHGALSYRGSKTASAECRRHDPQLHVALTGLPHTVFSHLPPDHEGG
;
A
#
# COMPACT_ATOMS: atom_id res chain seq x y z
N MET A 1 -30.01 -12.78 18.56
CA MET A 1 -30.72 -11.49 18.71
C MET A 1 -29.76 -10.49 19.37
N ILE A 2 -28.87 -9.88 18.58
CA ILE A 2 -28.19 -8.63 18.93
C ILE A 2 -28.36 -7.78 17.67
N ALA A 3 -29.36 -6.90 17.74
CA ALA A 3 -29.75 -6.03 16.66
C ALA A 3 -28.64 -5.01 16.38
N LYS A 4 -28.17 -4.97 15.13
CA LYS A 4 -27.39 -3.86 14.60
C LYS A 4 -28.39 -2.72 14.41
N ALA A 5 -28.38 -1.76 15.34
CA ALA A 5 -29.22 -0.58 15.26
C ALA A 5 -28.86 0.17 13.97
N ILE A 6 -29.86 0.27 13.08
CA ILE A 6 -29.84 1.14 11.92
C ILE A 6 -29.90 2.57 12.46
N SER A 7 -28.83 3.34 12.26
CA SER A 7 -28.89 4.79 12.39
C SER A 7 -29.16 5.40 11.01
N PRO A 8 -30.02 6.43 10.91
CA PRO A 8 -30.45 7.00 9.65
C PRO A 8 -29.30 7.80 8.99
N ALA A 9 -29.33 7.86 7.66
CA ALA A 9 -28.48 8.70 6.85
C ALA A 9 -28.55 10.18 7.31
N GLY A 10 -27.39 10.81 7.51
CA GLY A 10 -27.27 12.24 7.80
C GLY A 10 -26.05 12.59 8.66
N ALA A 11 -25.06 13.26 8.05
CA ALA A 11 -23.95 13.95 8.71
C ALA A 11 -23.22 13.14 9.81
N GLY A 12 -22.48 12.10 9.40
CA GLY A 12 -21.59 11.39 10.31
C GLY A 12 -20.54 12.34 10.89
N SER A 13 -20.44 12.38 12.22
CA SER A 13 -19.31 12.97 12.94
C SER A 13 -18.01 12.42 12.33
N PHE A 14 -17.28 13.25 11.58
CA PHE A 14 -16.01 12.84 11.00
C PHE A 14 -15.05 12.56 12.15
N ALA A 15 -14.83 11.28 12.45
CA ALA A 15 -13.93 10.88 13.51
C ALA A 15 -12.55 11.54 13.30
N ASP A 16 -11.96 12.01 14.41
CA ASP A 16 -10.63 12.63 14.36
C ASP A 16 -9.62 11.69 13.68
N ALA A 17 -8.69 12.26 12.90
CA ALA A 17 -7.74 11.48 12.13
C ALA A 17 -6.91 10.54 13.01
N ASN A 18 -6.58 10.94 14.25
CA ASN A 18 -5.86 10.06 15.18
C ASN A 18 -6.69 8.84 15.57
N THR A 19 -7.99 9.04 15.82
CA THR A 19 -8.92 7.97 16.19
C THR A 19 -9.07 6.96 15.06
N VAL A 20 -9.19 7.43 13.81
CA VAL A 20 -9.28 6.55 12.63
C VAL A 20 -8.00 5.71 12.49
N LEU A 21 -6.82 6.32 12.60
CA LEU A 21 -5.54 5.62 12.51
C LEU A 21 -5.33 4.61 13.65
N ALA A 22 -5.69 4.97 14.88
CA ALA A 22 -5.56 4.08 16.04
C ALA A 22 -6.45 2.84 15.93
N THR A 23 -7.66 3.01 15.39
CA THR A 23 -8.65 1.92 15.27
C THR A 23 -8.33 0.98 14.12
N HIS A 24 -8.10 1.52 12.91
CA HIS A 24 -8.00 0.74 11.68
C HIS A 24 -6.55 0.43 11.26
N GLY A 25 -5.59 1.27 11.66
CA GLY A 25 -4.21 1.24 11.17
C GLY A 25 -3.19 0.93 12.25
N ARG A 26 -3.44 -0.03 13.15
CA ARG A 26 -2.64 -0.26 14.38
C ARG A 26 -1.12 -0.36 14.17
N SER A 27 -0.65 -0.91 13.05
CA SER A 27 0.80 -0.96 12.74
C SER A 27 1.34 0.40 12.30
N PHE A 28 0.58 1.16 11.51
CA PHE A 28 0.94 2.52 11.11
C PHE A 28 0.82 3.50 12.28
N TYR A 29 -0.19 3.35 13.15
CA TYR A 29 -0.31 4.12 14.39
C TYR A 29 0.93 3.98 15.28
N TRP A 30 1.42 2.74 15.43
CA TRP A 30 2.67 2.47 16.16
C TRP A 30 3.86 3.17 15.50
N ALA A 31 4.06 2.98 14.19
CA ALA A 31 5.16 3.57 13.45
C ALA A 31 5.13 5.11 13.42
N ARG A 32 3.93 5.72 13.42
CA ARG A 32 3.73 7.17 13.43
C ARG A 32 4.40 7.85 14.61
N SER A 33 4.41 7.21 15.78
CA SER A 33 5.04 7.77 16.99
C SER A 33 6.54 8.04 16.82
N LEU A 34 7.16 7.45 15.78
CA LEU A 34 8.56 7.60 15.42
C LEU A 34 8.80 8.63 14.30
N LEU A 35 7.75 9.33 13.85
CA LEU A 35 7.83 10.44 12.90
C LEU A 35 7.91 11.77 13.66
N GLY A 36 8.61 12.74 13.06
CA GLY A 36 8.53 14.13 13.52
C GLY A 36 7.08 14.64 13.55
N LYS A 37 6.74 15.52 14.51
CA LYS A 37 5.35 15.96 14.77
C LYS A 37 4.59 16.41 13.51
N ARG A 38 5.23 17.22 12.66
CA ARG A 38 4.65 17.70 11.39
C ARG A 38 4.31 16.56 10.44
N HIS A 39 5.26 15.65 10.21
CA HIS A 39 5.10 14.47 9.35
C HIS A 39 4.05 13.51 9.90
N ALA A 40 4.01 13.30 11.22
CA ALA A 40 2.99 12.49 11.87
C ALA A 40 1.58 13.03 11.64
N VAL A 41 1.36 14.34 11.78
CA VAL A 41 0.05 14.98 11.55
C VAL A 41 -0.39 14.82 10.09
N ARG A 42 0.49 15.15 9.15
CA ARG A 42 0.21 15.05 7.70
C ARG A 42 -0.07 13.61 7.27
N ALA A 43 0.74 12.65 7.72
CA ALA A 43 0.53 11.23 7.43
C ALA A 43 -0.81 10.71 8.00
N THR A 44 -1.23 11.23 9.16
CA THR A 44 -2.53 10.86 9.75
C THR A 44 -3.70 11.43 8.94
N ARG A 45 -3.58 12.66 8.43
CA ARG A 45 -4.59 13.26 7.54
C ARG A 45 -4.70 12.50 6.22
N LEU A 46 -3.56 12.14 5.62
CA LEU A 46 -3.53 11.30 4.41
C LEU A 46 -4.19 9.94 4.68
N TYR A 47 -3.82 9.26 5.77
CA TYR A 47 -4.42 7.97 6.14
C TYR A 47 -5.93 8.07 6.32
N ARG A 48 -6.43 9.12 6.99
CA ARG A 48 -7.88 9.35 7.15
C ARG A 48 -8.57 9.47 5.80
N PHE A 49 -7.95 10.17 4.85
CA PHE A 49 -8.51 10.33 3.51
C PHE A 49 -8.50 9.02 2.71
N CYS A 50 -7.39 8.25 2.72
CA CYS A 50 -7.36 6.93 2.10
C CYS A 50 -8.44 6.02 2.68
N ARG A 51 -8.59 6.00 4.01
CA ARG A 51 -9.64 5.20 4.65
C ARG A 51 -11.04 5.64 4.25
N TYR A 52 -11.27 6.95 4.12
CA TYR A 52 -12.55 7.47 3.63
C TYR A 52 -12.86 6.98 2.21
N ILE A 53 -11.87 6.90 1.31
CA ILE A 53 -12.06 6.32 -0.02
C ILE A 53 -12.46 4.85 0.07
N ASP A 54 -11.76 4.05 0.90
CA ASP A 54 -12.10 2.63 1.10
C ASP A 54 -13.52 2.47 1.67
N ASP A 55 -13.91 3.31 2.65
CA ASP A 55 -15.24 3.27 3.26
C ASP A 55 -16.34 3.60 2.23
N LEU A 56 -16.09 4.51 1.28
CA LEU A 56 -17.02 4.79 0.18
C LEU A 56 -17.27 3.56 -0.69
N ALA A 57 -16.26 2.71 -0.88
CA ALA A 57 -16.38 1.49 -1.67
C ALA A 57 -17.01 0.33 -0.87
N ASP A 58 -16.55 0.10 0.36
CA ASP A 58 -16.89 -1.10 1.14
C ASP A 58 -18.15 -0.93 2.01
N GLU A 59 -18.52 0.29 2.42
CA GLU A 59 -19.67 0.54 3.33
C GLU A 59 -20.93 1.07 2.62
N SER A 60 -20.87 1.26 1.30
CA SER A 60 -22.01 1.71 0.49
C SER A 60 -23.12 0.66 0.41
N ALA A 61 -24.37 1.12 0.34
CA ALA A 61 -25.55 0.23 0.30
C ALA A 61 -25.70 -0.52 -1.03
N SER A 62 -25.10 -0.03 -2.11
CA SER A 62 -25.03 -0.70 -3.40
C SER A 62 -23.77 -0.28 -4.17
N VAL A 63 -23.41 -1.07 -5.18
CA VAL A 63 -22.27 -0.81 -6.08
C VAL A 63 -22.46 0.51 -6.84
N GLU A 64 -23.69 0.83 -7.25
CA GLU A 64 -24.03 2.05 -7.99
C GLU A 64 -23.82 3.29 -7.13
N LEU A 65 -24.21 3.23 -5.85
CA LEU A 65 -24.00 4.33 -4.90
C LEU A 65 -22.51 4.52 -4.59
N ALA A 66 -21.75 3.43 -4.47
CA ALA A 66 -20.31 3.49 -4.30
C ALA A 66 -19.63 4.15 -5.52
N ALA A 67 -20.01 3.74 -6.73
CA ALA A 67 -19.48 4.30 -7.97
C ALA A 67 -19.78 5.80 -8.07
N GLN A 68 -21.03 6.19 -7.82
CA GLN A 68 -21.44 7.60 -7.81
C GLN A 68 -20.63 8.41 -6.79
N ALA A 69 -20.45 7.91 -5.56
CA ALA A 69 -19.69 8.62 -4.54
C ALA A 69 -18.22 8.80 -4.90
N LEU A 70 -17.60 7.79 -5.53
CA LEU A 70 -16.21 7.87 -6.02
C LEU A 70 -16.07 8.80 -7.24
N ASP A 71 -17.08 8.87 -8.11
CA ASP A 71 -17.13 9.82 -9.22
C ASP A 71 -17.28 11.27 -8.73
N GLU A 72 -18.17 11.50 -7.75
CA GLU A 72 -18.33 12.80 -7.08
C GLU A 72 -17.03 13.22 -6.39
N LEU A 73 -16.35 12.28 -5.72
CA LEU A 73 -15.03 12.53 -5.13
C LEU A 73 -14.00 12.89 -6.21
N SER A 74 -13.96 12.15 -7.32
CA SER A 74 -13.06 12.44 -8.44
C SER A 74 -13.29 13.85 -9.01
N ALA A 75 -14.56 14.25 -9.17
CA ALA A 75 -14.92 15.61 -9.59
C ALA A 75 -14.46 16.66 -8.57
N ALA A 76 -14.63 16.41 -7.27
CA ALA A 76 -14.15 17.30 -6.21
C ALA A 76 -12.63 17.48 -6.22
N ILE A 77 -11.87 16.41 -6.49
CA ILE A 77 -10.42 16.45 -6.65
C ILE A 77 -10.01 17.25 -7.89
N LEU A 78 -10.69 17.03 -9.03
CA LEU A 78 -10.43 17.75 -10.29
C LEU A 78 -10.72 19.25 -10.16
N HIS A 79 -11.84 19.61 -9.54
CA HIS A 79 -12.22 21.02 -9.31
C HIS A 79 -11.53 21.65 -8.11
N GLN A 80 -10.76 20.86 -7.35
CA GLN A 80 -10.09 21.25 -6.10
C GLN A 80 -11.03 21.93 -5.09
N HIS A 81 -12.29 21.51 -5.07
CA HIS A 81 -13.32 22.08 -4.23
C HIS A 81 -14.27 20.99 -3.71
N ALA A 82 -14.57 21.03 -2.42
CA ALA A 82 -15.49 20.09 -1.80
C ALA A 82 -16.24 20.75 -0.62
N MET A 83 -17.53 20.45 -0.51
CA MET A 83 -18.34 20.82 0.65
C MET A 83 -18.14 19.87 1.84
N ASN A 84 -17.78 18.62 1.56
CA ASN A 84 -17.47 17.64 2.59
C ASN A 84 -16.19 18.05 3.34
N PRO A 85 -16.24 18.29 4.68
CA PRO A 85 -15.09 18.75 5.45
C PRO A 85 -13.86 17.83 5.41
N LEU A 86 -14.06 16.50 5.31
CA LEU A 86 -12.97 15.55 5.21
C LEU A 86 -12.26 15.68 3.86
N VAL A 87 -13.02 15.78 2.77
CA VAL A 87 -12.47 16.00 1.42
C VAL A 87 -11.81 17.37 1.33
N ALA A 88 -12.41 18.41 1.92
CA ALA A 88 -11.82 19.75 1.98
C ALA A 88 -10.47 19.76 2.73
N ASP A 89 -10.36 18.99 3.83
CA ASP A 89 -9.09 18.80 4.54
C ASP A 89 -8.05 18.07 3.68
N ALA A 90 -8.45 17.03 2.93
CA ALA A 90 -7.57 16.33 2.01
C ALA A 90 -7.04 17.26 0.91
N LEU A 91 -7.91 18.06 0.30
CA LEU A 91 -7.52 19.09 -0.68
C LEU A 91 -6.56 20.13 -0.08
N ALA A 92 -6.78 20.53 1.17
CA ALA A 92 -5.86 21.42 1.88
C ALA A 92 -4.50 20.76 2.12
N LEU A 93 -4.46 19.48 2.53
CA LEU A 93 -3.23 18.71 2.68
C LEU A 93 -2.46 18.59 1.36
N MET A 94 -3.17 18.35 0.24
CA MET A 94 -2.56 18.27 -1.08
C MET A 94 -1.87 19.57 -1.47
N ARG A 95 -2.54 20.71 -1.27
CA ARG A 95 -1.92 22.04 -1.49
C ARG A 95 -0.74 22.28 -0.55
N GLU A 96 -0.87 21.90 0.72
CA GLU A 96 0.18 22.07 1.73
C GLU A 96 1.45 21.26 1.41
N CYS A 97 1.31 20.08 0.80
CA CYS A 97 2.41 19.15 0.52
C CYS A 97 2.84 19.12 -0.96
N GLY A 98 2.13 19.82 -1.85
CA GLY A 98 2.38 19.75 -3.29
C GLY A 98 2.09 18.35 -3.87
N ILE A 99 0.98 17.72 -3.46
CA ILE A 99 0.52 16.45 -4.03
C ILE A 99 -0.24 16.74 -5.32
N ASP A 100 0.18 16.12 -6.41
CA ASP A 100 -0.49 16.21 -7.70
C ASP A 100 -1.87 15.49 -7.64
N PRO A 101 -2.98 16.17 -7.98
CA PRO A 101 -4.31 15.56 -8.04
C PRO A 101 -4.41 14.31 -8.90
N SER A 102 -3.61 14.20 -9.97
CA SER A 102 -3.61 13.02 -10.85
C SER A 102 -3.26 11.73 -10.12
N ILE A 103 -2.39 11.79 -9.10
CA ILE A 103 -2.01 10.63 -8.28
C ILE A 103 -3.16 10.17 -7.38
N MET A 104 -3.94 11.12 -6.88
CA MET A 104 -5.13 10.82 -6.11
C MET A 104 -6.25 10.22 -6.98
N LEU A 105 -6.39 10.71 -8.21
CA LEU A 105 -7.31 10.13 -9.18
C LEU A 105 -6.90 8.70 -9.57
N GLU A 106 -5.59 8.41 -9.66
CA GLU A 106 -5.09 7.04 -9.86
C GLU A 106 -5.47 6.11 -8.69
N LEU A 107 -5.41 6.59 -7.45
CA LEU A 107 -5.88 5.85 -6.28
C LEU A 107 -7.38 5.57 -6.37
N ILE A 108 -8.20 6.59 -6.65
CA ILE A 108 -9.65 6.44 -6.76
C ILE A 108 -9.99 5.44 -7.88
N ARG A 109 -9.32 5.49 -9.04
CA ARG A 109 -9.49 4.49 -10.11
C ARG A 109 -9.17 3.07 -9.66
N GLY A 110 -8.16 2.90 -8.80
CA GLY A 110 -7.84 1.61 -8.19
C GLY A 110 -9.00 1.08 -7.35
N VAL A 111 -9.52 1.91 -6.44
CA VAL A 111 -10.65 1.55 -5.58
C VAL A 111 -11.93 1.33 -6.37
N GLN A 112 -12.20 2.13 -7.41
CA GLN A 112 -13.32 1.93 -8.33
C GLN A 112 -13.27 0.57 -9.02
N SER A 113 -12.07 0.04 -9.31
CA SER A 113 -11.93 -1.28 -9.93
C SER A 113 -12.34 -2.45 -9.02
N ASP A 114 -12.42 -2.22 -7.69
CA ASP A 114 -12.89 -3.21 -6.72
C ASP A 114 -14.43 -3.25 -6.57
N LEU A 115 -15.15 -2.34 -7.24
CA LEU A 115 -16.61 -2.30 -7.26
C LEU A 115 -17.22 -3.34 -8.21
N VAL A 116 -16.44 -3.79 -9.18
CA VAL A 116 -16.81 -4.88 -10.10
C VAL A 116 -16.17 -6.19 -9.65
N MET A 117 -16.49 -7.29 -10.34
CA MET A 117 -15.90 -8.59 -10.03
C MET A 117 -14.36 -8.54 -10.16
N VAL A 118 -13.66 -8.66 -9.03
CA VAL A 118 -12.20 -8.66 -8.96
C VAL A 118 -11.66 -10.04 -9.32
N ARG A 119 -11.11 -10.18 -10.53
CA ARG A 119 -10.47 -11.42 -11.02
C ARG A 119 -9.28 -11.07 -11.92
N PHE A 120 -8.08 -11.03 -11.34
CA PHE A 120 -6.88 -10.78 -12.14
C PHE A 120 -6.54 -11.98 -13.01
N ALA A 121 -6.16 -11.70 -14.27
CA ALA A 121 -5.70 -12.72 -15.20
C ALA A 121 -4.25 -13.14 -14.92
N ASP A 122 -3.39 -12.16 -14.63
CA ASP A 122 -1.95 -12.34 -14.49
C ASP A 122 -1.34 -11.45 -13.39
N GLU A 123 -0.07 -11.70 -13.08
CA GLU A 123 0.67 -10.91 -12.09
C GLU A 123 0.86 -9.45 -12.51
N ASN A 124 0.93 -9.14 -13.81
CA ASN A 124 1.15 -7.77 -14.29
C ASN A 124 -0.06 -6.88 -13.98
N SER A 125 -1.27 -7.37 -14.28
CA SER A 125 -2.53 -6.70 -13.94
C SER A 125 -2.68 -6.51 -12.43
N LEU A 126 -2.29 -7.51 -11.62
CA LEU A 126 -2.24 -7.38 -10.16
C LEU A 126 -1.26 -6.29 -9.70
N LEU A 127 -0.05 -6.23 -10.26
CA LEU A 127 0.93 -5.21 -9.90
C LEU A 127 0.47 -3.79 -10.25
N ARG A 128 -0.22 -3.62 -11.38
CA ARG A 128 -0.82 -2.34 -11.77
C ARG A 128 -1.92 -1.92 -10.79
N TYR A 129 -2.73 -2.87 -10.31
CA TYR A 129 -3.67 -2.62 -9.24
C TYR A 129 -2.96 -2.21 -7.94
N CYS A 130 -1.92 -2.95 -7.51
CA CYS A 130 -1.13 -2.60 -6.33
C CYS A 130 -0.49 -1.22 -6.42
N TYR A 131 -0.01 -0.82 -7.60
CA TYR A 131 0.44 0.55 -7.84
C TYR A 131 -0.68 1.56 -7.55
N ARG A 132 -1.87 1.35 -8.12
CA ARG A 132 -3.00 2.29 -7.95
C ARG A 132 -3.39 2.45 -6.49
N VAL A 133 -3.58 1.34 -5.76
CA VAL A 133 -4.13 1.40 -4.40
C VAL A 133 -3.08 1.63 -3.30
N ALA A 134 -1.80 1.40 -3.58
CA ALA A 134 -0.73 1.55 -2.58
C ALA A 134 0.53 2.25 -3.08
N GLY A 135 0.95 2.05 -4.33
CA GLY A 135 2.07 2.78 -4.92
C GLY A 135 1.83 4.29 -4.97
N THR A 136 0.62 4.71 -5.34
CA THR A 136 0.18 6.12 -5.30
C THR A 136 0.24 6.70 -3.89
N VAL A 137 -0.08 5.90 -2.86
CA VAL A 137 0.06 6.29 -1.45
C VAL A 137 1.53 6.48 -1.10
N GLY A 138 2.43 5.66 -1.63
CA GLY A 138 3.89 5.86 -1.55
C GLY A 138 4.33 7.22 -2.11
N ILE A 139 3.85 7.58 -3.31
CA ILE A 139 4.13 8.88 -3.95
C ILE A 139 3.62 10.03 -3.07
N MET A 140 2.37 9.95 -2.59
CA MET A 140 1.80 10.96 -1.70
C MET A 140 2.56 11.04 -0.36
N MET A 141 3.06 9.91 0.16
CA MET A 141 3.87 9.86 1.37
C MET A 141 5.22 10.58 1.20
N CYS A 142 5.88 10.49 0.04
CA CYS A 142 7.08 11.29 -0.24
C CYS A 142 6.82 12.79 -0.05
N ARG A 143 5.70 13.29 -0.60
CA ARG A 143 5.29 14.69 -0.47
C ARG A 143 4.92 15.07 0.97
N VAL A 144 4.17 14.20 1.66
CA VAL A 144 3.82 14.35 3.10
C VAL A 144 5.07 14.46 3.99
N LEU A 145 6.14 13.75 3.64
CA LEU A 145 7.40 13.69 4.37
C LEU A 145 8.43 14.75 3.93
N ASP A 146 8.04 15.71 3.08
CA ASP A 146 8.95 16.73 2.53
C ASP A 146 10.15 16.14 1.75
N VAL A 147 9.97 15.01 1.05
CA VAL A 147 10.97 14.41 0.17
C VAL A 147 10.92 15.13 -1.19
N GLY A 148 12.01 15.82 -1.55
CA GLY A 148 12.12 16.57 -2.80
C GLY A 148 12.88 15.87 -3.92
N ASP A 149 13.58 14.77 -3.62
CA ASP A 149 14.33 14.02 -4.63
C ASP A 149 13.40 13.03 -5.35
N GLU A 150 13.16 13.26 -6.63
CA GLU A 150 12.29 12.40 -7.46
C GLU A 150 12.86 10.98 -7.62
N ALA A 151 14.17 10.77 -7.40
CA ALA A 151 14.75 9.43 -7.36
C ALA A 151 14.22 8.57 -6.20
N ALA A 152 13.56 9.18 -5.21
CA ALA A 152 12.89 8.46 -4.13
C ALA A 152 11.55 7.83 -4.55
N LEU A 153 10.89 8.35 -5.59
CA LEU A 153 9.53 7.94 -5.95
C LEU A 153 9.43 6.46 -6.35
N PRO A 154 10.34 5.90 -7.16
CA PRO A 154 10.26 4.48 -7.50
C PRO A 154 10.35 3.56 -6.29
N HIS A 155 11.23 3.88 -5.33
CA HIS A 155 11.33 3.14 -4.06
C HIS A 155 10.09 3.28 -3.18
N ALA A 156 9.44 4.46 -3.18
CA ALA A 156 8.21 4.69 -2.44
C ALA A 156 7.02 3.91 -3.04
N ILE A 157 6.93 3.88 -4.38
CA ILE A 157 5.98 3.04 -5.13
C ILE A 157 6.18 1.58 -4.75
N ASP A 158 7.43 1.11 -4.79
CA ASP A 158 7.78 -0.27 -4.48
C ASP A 158 7.39 -0.65 -3.05
N LEU A 159 7.67 0.21 -2.07
CA LEU A 159 7.27 -0.05 -0.69
C LEU A 159 5.75 -0.23 -0.58
N GLY A 160 4.98 0.61 -1.27
CA GLY A 160 3.52 0.49 -1.35
C GLY A 160 3.08 -0.85 -1.95
N ILE A 161 3.67 -1.25 -3.08
CA ILE A 161 3.39 -2.52 -3.75
C ILE A 161 3.72 -3.71 -2.84
N GLY A 162 4.89 -3.72 -2.19
CA GLY A 162 5.28 -4.77 -1.26
C GLY A 162 4.28 -4.93 -0.10
N MET A 163 3.80 -3.81 0.45
CA MET A 163 2.74 -3.82 1.47
C MET A 163 1.42 -4.37 0.94
N GLN A 164 1.01 -3.99 -0.28
CA GLN A 164 -0.26 -4.44 -0.84
C GLN A 164 -0.25 -5.92 -1.21
N LEU A 165 0.83 -6.42 -1.82
CA LEU A 165 1.01 -7.85 -2.05
C LEU A 165 0.94 -8.64 -0.73
N THR A 166 1.49 -8.09 0.35
CA THR A 166 1.40 -8.70 1.68
C THR A 166 -0.03 -8.72 2.22
N ASN A 167 -0.80 -7.65 2.01
CA ASN A 167 -2.22 -7.59 2.39
C ASN A 167 -3.03 -8.65 1.64
N ILE A 168 -2.88 -8.71 0.32
CA ILE A 168 -3.54 -9.70 -0.55
C ILE A 168 -3.25 -11.12 -0.07
N CYS A 169 -1.98 -11.43 0.21
CA CYS A 169 -1.59 -12.76 0.70
C CYS A 169 -2.15 -13.09 2.10
N ARG A 170 -2.33 -12.08 2.95
CA ARG A 170 -2.86 -12.24 4.31
C ARG A 170 -4.36 -12.46 4.31
N ASP A 171 -5.09 -11.76 3.43
CA ASP A 171 -6.54 -11.61 3.49
C ASP A 171 -7.28 -12.40 2.41
N VAL A 172 -6.62 -13.35 1.71
CA VAL A 172 -7.24 -14.17 0.64
C VAL A 172 -8.62 -14.74 1.02
N ALA A 173 -8.78 -15.26 2.25
CA ALA A 173 -10.06 -15.78 2.72
C ALA A 173 -11.10 -14.67 2.96
N ASP A 174 -10.70 -13.54 3.54
CA ASP A 174 -11.59 -12.41 3.79
C ASP A 174 -12.05 -11.79 2.46
N ASP A 175 -11.15 -11.68 1.48
CA ASP A 175 -11.43 -11.20 0.13
C ASP A 175 -12.37 -12.15 -0.63
N ALA A 176 -12.19 -13.47 -0.46
CA ALA A 176 -13.07 -14.47 -1.05
C ALA A 176 -14.52 -14.35 -0.53
N VAL A 177 -14.72 -14.01 0.74
CA VAL A 177 -16.06 -13.72 1.31
C VAL A 177 -16.72 -12.54 0.61
N LEU A 178 -15.93 -11.55 0.20
CA LEU A 178 -16.39 -10.38 -0.57
C LEU A 178 -16.54 -10.66 -2.07
N GLY A 179 -16.33 -11.90 -2.52
CA GLY A 179 -16.39 -12.26 -3.94
C GLY A 179 -15.21 -11.74 -4.74
N ARG A 180 -14.07 -11.43 -4.10
CA ARG A 180 -12.86 -10.90 -4.73
C ARG A 180 -11.78 -11.97 -4.85
N ARG A 181 -11.16 -12.08 -6.03
CA ARG A 181 -9.96 -12.91 -6.30
C ARG A 181 -8.80 -12.03 -6.76
N TYR A 182 -7.96 -11.66 -5.79
CA TYR A 182 -6.70 -10.96 -6.06
C TYR A 182 -5.59 -11.88 -6.59
N LEU A 183 -5.61 -13.16 -6.19
CA LEU A 183 -4.65 -14.15 -6.71
C LEU A 183 -4.84 -14.32 -8.24
N PRO A 184 -3.79 -14.10 -9.05
CA PRO A 184 -3.93 -14.17 -10.50
C PRO A 184 -4.30 -15.56 -11.02
N ALA A 185 -5.14 -15.61 -12.06
CA ALA A 185 -5.50 -16.86 -12.74
C ALA A 185 -4.27 -17.62 -13.26
N SER A 186 -3.22 -16.90 -13.67
CA SER A 186 -1.93 -17.48 -14.07
C SER A 186 -1.26 -18.33 -12.99
N LEU A 187 -1.61 -18.14 -11.71
CA LEU A 187 -1.03 -18.88 -10.58
C LEU A 187 -1.98 -19.91 -9.96
N VAL A 188 -3.29 -19.61 -9.92
CA VAL A 188 -4.29 -20.48 -9.25
C VAL A 188 -5.32 -21.12 -10.19
N GLY A 189 -5.19 -20.88 -11.50
CA GLY A 189 -6.23 -21.20 -12.47
C GLY A 189 -7.42 -20.25 -12.38
N ASP A 190 -8.40 -20.40 -13.27
CA ASP A 190 -9.59 -19.54 -13.26
C ASP A 190 -10.65 -20.00 -12.23
N CYS A 191 -10.24 -20.18 -10.98
CA CYS A 191 -11.13 -20.58 -9.90
C CYS A 191 -12.04 -19.43 -9.43
N GLU A 192 -13.27 -19.75 -9.04
CA GLU A 192 -14.15 -18.75 -8.42
C GLU A 192 -13.61 -18.30 -7.05
N PRO A 193 -13.84 -17.05 -6.61
CA PRO A 193 -13.39 -16.54 -5.31
C PRO A 193 -13.76 -17.45 -4.14
N ALA A 194 -14.97 -18.03 -4.14
CA ALA A 194 -15.45 -18.92 -3.08
C ALA A 194 -14.56 -20.16 -2.86
N ALA A 195 -13.87 -20.64 -3.91
CA ALA A 195 -12.95 -21.77 -3.80
C ALA A 195 -11.69 -21.44 -2.97
N LEU A 196 -11.38 -20.15 -2.80
CA LEU A 196 -10.24 -19.67 -2.00
C LEU A 196 -10.58 -19.49 -0.53
N LEU A 197 -11.84 -19.56 -0.11
CA LEU A 197 -12.21 -19.42 1.30
C LEU A 197 -11.56 -20.52 2.14
N ILE A 198 -11.73 -21.78 1.71
CA ILE A 198 -11.07 -22.96 2.25
C ILE A 198 -10.71 -23.85 1.05
N PRO A 199 -9.46 -23.78 0.53
CA PRO A 199 -9.09 -24.54 -0.65
C PRO A 199 -9.06 -26.05 -0.35
N ASP A 200 -9.65 -26.83 -1.25
CA ASP A 200 -9.65 -28.29 -1.18
C ASP A 200 -8.26 -28.89 -1.45
N ALA A 201 -8.14 -30.21 -1.39
CA ALA A 201 -6.86 -30.89 -1.58
C ALA A 201 -6.25 -30.69 -2.98
N VAL A 202 -7.06 -30.37 -4.00
CA VAL A 202 -6.62 -30.17 -5.38
C VAL A 202 -6.12 -28.75 -5.59
N LEU A 203 -6.84 -27.75 -5.06
CA LEU A 203 -6.51 -26.33 -5.23
C LEU A 203 -5.41 -25.86 -4.27
N ARG A 204 -5.31 -26.47 -3.08
CA ARG A 204 -4.40 -26.03 -2.01
C ARG A 204 -2.92 -25.94 -2.45
N PRO A 205 -2.33 -26.89 -3.20
CA PRO A 205 -0.95 -26.74 -3.68
C PRO A 205 -0.75 -25.51 -4.58
N ALA A 206 -1.67 -25.25 -5.52
CA ALA A 206 -1.60 -24.10 -6.42
C ALA A 206 -1.68 -22.78 -5.64
N VAL A 207 -2.61 -22.69 -4.69
CA VAL A 207 -2.78 -21.51 -3.84
C VAL A 207 -1.57 -21.29 -2.92
N THR A 208 -1.05 -22.34 -2.27
CA THR A 208 0.17 -22.24 -1.46
C THR A 208 1.35 -21.72 -2.28
N ASN A 209 1.54 -22.24 -3.50
CA ASN A 209 2.59 -21.79 -4.41
C ASN A 209 2.37 -20.34 -4.88
N ALA A 210 1.12 -19.95 -5.16
CA ALA A 210 0.78 -18.58 -5.54
C ALA A 210 1.10 -17.58 -4.43
N VAL A 211 0.69 -17.87 -3.18
CA VAL A 211 0.99 -17.02 -2.03
C VAL A 211 2.50 -16.94 -1.80
N ALA A 212 3.23 -18.05 -1.90
CA ALA A 212 4.69 -18.07 -1.77
C ALA A 212 5.39 -17.22 -2.86
N ALA A 213 4.93 -17.32 -4.11
CA ALA A 213 5.46 -16.55 -5.23
C ALA A 213 5.22 -15.03 -5.05
N LEU A 214 4.01 -14.64 -4.65
CA LEU A 214 3.67 -13.24 -4.40
C LEU A 214 4.41 -12.66 -3.20
N LEU A 215 4.59 -13.43 -2.12
CA LEU A 215 5.42 -13.00 -0.98
C LEU A 215 6.90 -12.88 -1.35
N THR A 216 7.43 -13.78 -2.18
CA THR A 216 8.80 -13.68 -2.72
C THR A 216 8.96 -12.39 -3.52
N LYS A 217 7.96 -12.06 -4.35
CA LYS A 217 7.95 -10.81 -5.11
C LYS A 217 7.85 -9.59 -4.18
N ALA A 218 7.00 -9.64 -3.16
CA ALA A 218 6.87 -8.59 -2.15
C ALA A 218 8.20 -8.31 -1.44
N GLU A 219 9.03 -9.33 -1.17
CA GLU A 219 10.35 -9.15 -0.55
C GLU A 219 11.31 -8.32 -1.43
N ALA A 220 11.26 -8.46 -2.76
CA ALA A 220 12.04 -7.63 -3.68
C ALA A 220 11.60 -6.15 -3.62
N TYR A 221 10.29 -5.92 -3.61
CA TYR A 221 9.71 -4.58 -3.44
C TYR A 221 10.03 -3.96 -2.07
N TYR A 222 10.00 -4.75 -0.98
CA TYR A 222 10.44 -4.26 0.34
C TYR A 222 11.93 -3.91 0.37
N GLN A 223 12.77 -4.69 -0.32
CA GLN A 223 14.20 -4.40 -0.39
C GLN A 223 14.43 -3.06 -1.08
N SER A 224 13.81 -2.84 -2.25
CA SER A 224 13.85 -1.53 -2.94
C SER A 224 13.32 -0.41 -2.05
N GLY A 225 12.22 -0.61 -1.34
CA GLY A 225 11.68 0.37 -0.39
C GLY A 225 12.64 0.71 0.77
N GLU A 226 13.35 -0.29 1.31
CA GLU A 226 14.40 -0.07 2.32
C GLU A 226 15.62 0.66 1.74
N ASP A 227 16.00 0.38 0.49
CA ASP A 227 17.08 1.07 -0.22
C ASP A 227 16.77 2.56 -0.44
N GLY A 228 15.49 2.92 -0.58
CA GLY A 228 15.05 4.32 -0.69
C GLY A 228 15.11 5.15 0.60
N LEU A 229 15.41 4.55 1.77
CA LEU A 229 15.35 5.26 3.05
C LEU A 229 16.35 6.43 3.17
N HIS A 230 17.47 6.42 2.44
CA HIS A 230 18.43 7.53 2.49
C HIS A 230 17.87 8.83 1.92
N TYR A 231 16.85 8.77 1.04
CA TYR A 231 16.17 9.95 0.52
C TYR A 231 15.28 10.63 1.55
N LEU A 232 14.86 9.91 2.60
CA LEU A 232 13.97 10.47 3.62
C LEU A 232 14.72 11.40 4.58
N PRO A 233 14.05 12.46 5.09
CA PRO A 233 14.56 13.21 6.22
C PRO A 233 14.84 12.32 7.42
N ALA A 234 15.88 12.64 8.20
CA ALA A 234 16.30 11.82 9.34
C ALA A 234 15.16 11.55 10.34
N GLY A 235 14.29 12.54 10.57
CA GLY A 235 13.13 12.43 11.47
C GLY A 235 11.96 11.57 10.94
N ALA A 236 12.06 11.04 9.71
CA ALA A 236 11.05 10.18 9.10
C ALA A 236 11.53 8.73 8.89
N ARG A 237 12.86 8.53 8.71
CA ARG A 237 13.48 7.23 8.38
C ARG A 237 13.05 6.10 9.30
N THR A 238 13.12 6.31 10.60
CA THR A 238 12.77 5.29 11.60
C THR A 238 11.31 4.90 11.53
N GLY A 239 10.40 5.87 11.43
CA GLY A 239 8.97 5.58 11.31
C GLY A 239 8.64 4.79 10.05
N ILE A 240 9.19 5.16 8.89
CA ILE A 240 8.97 4.45 7.64
C ILE A 240 9.57 3.05 7.66
N LEU A 241 10.81 2.89 8.14
CA LEU A 241 11.44 1.57 8.27
C LEU A 241 10.63 0.64 9.19
N VAL A 242 10.15 1.16 10.32
CA VAL A 242 9.32 0.37 11.25
C VAL A 242 8.00 0.00 10.61
N ALA A 243 7.33 0.91 9.91
CA ALA A 243 6.11 0.59 9.16
C ALA A 243 6.35 -0.52 8.12
N ALA A 244 7.40 -0.38 7.30
CA ALA A 244 7.84 -1.36 6.31
C ALA A 244 8.03 -2.75 6.92
N ARG A 245 8.85 -2.83 7.97
CA ARG A 245 9.22 -4.11 8.60
C ARG A 245 8.08 -4.74 9.39
N LEU A 246 7.18 -3.95 9.97
CA LEU A 246 5.98 -4.48 10.62
C LEU A 246 5.05 -5.16 9.62
N TYR A 247 4.88 -4.57 8.44
CA TYR A 247 4.10 -5.18 7.36
C TYR A 247 4.81 -6.40 6.77
N ARG A 248 6.10 -6.29 6.44
CA ARG A 248 6.94 -7.41 5.97
C ARG A 248 6.92 -8.61 6.93
N ALA A 249 6.84 -8.35 8.24
CA ALA A 249 6.74 -9.41 9.26
C ALA A 249 5.43 -10.22 9.20
N ILE A 250 4.35 -9.70 8.61
CA ILE A 250 3.12 -10.45 8.33
C ILE A 250 3.41 -11.53 7.30
N GLY A 251 3.99 -11.16 6.16
CA GLY A 251 4.36 -12.08 5.08
C GLY A 251 5.30 -13.19 5.58
N ARG A 252 6.36 -12.83 6.30
CA ARG A 252 7.29 -13.80 6.92
C ARG A 252 6.63 -14.74 7.93
N ARG A 253 5.48 -14.34 8.50
CA ARG A 253 4.72 -15.20 9.41
C ARG A 253 3.79 -16.17 8.65
N LEU A 254 3.25 -15.76 7.50
CA LEU A 254 2.55 -16.65 6.58
C LEU A 254 3.48 -17.73 6.05
N ASP A 255 4.69 -17.34 5.61
CA ASP A 255 5.72 -18.27 5.12
C ASP A 255 6.07 -19.36 6.17
N ARG A 256 6.31 -18.96 7.43
CA ARG A 256 6.55 -19.90 8.55
C ARG A 256 5.37 -20.81 8.91
N ARG A 257 4.18 -20.49 8.41
CA ARG A 257 2.96 -21.28 8.60
C ARG A 257 2.58 -22.04 7.32
N SER A 258 3.54 -22.26 6.43
CA SER A 258 3.32 -22.96 5.15
C SER A 258 2.26 -22.29 4.29
N HIS A 259 2.16 -20.95 4.37
CA HIS A 259 1.22 -20.12 3.61
C HIS A 259 -0.26 -20.39 3.93
N ASP A 260 -0.53 -20.97 5.11
CA ASP A 260 -1.89 -21.18 5.61
C ASP A 260 -2.52 -19.84 6.05
N TYR A 261 -3.30 -19.25 5.14
CA TYR A 261 -4.15 -18.08 5.44
C TYR A 261 -5.55 -18.49 5.90
N TRP A 262 -6.03 -19.68 5.52
CA TRP A 262 -7.44 -20.09 5.67
C TRP A 262 -7.77 -20.60 7.07
N THR A 263 -6.80 -21.07 7.86
CA THR A 263 -7.07 -21.52 9.24
C THR A 263 -7.21 -20.36 10.21
N HIS A 264 -6.33 -19.36 10.11
CA HIS A 264 -6.33 -18.19 10.98
C HIS A 264 -5.76 -16.97 10.28
N ARG A 265 -6.43 -15.83 10.43
CA ARG A 265 -5.88 -14.55 9.97
C ARG A 265 -4.53 -14.25 10.63
N THR A 266 -3.51 -14.01 9.81
CA THR A 266 -2.14 -13.81 10.31
C THR A 266 -1.92 -12.38 10.78
N VAL A 267 -1.64 -12.23 12.07
CA VAL A 267 -1.35 -10.94 12.72
C VAL A 267 0.03 -10.93 13.40
N VAL A 268 0.65 -9.76 13.49
CA VAL A 268 1.89 -9.57 14.25
C VAL A 268 1.54 -9.22 15.71
N PRO A 269 1.86 -10.10 16.67
CA PRO A 269 1.54 -9.86 18.08
C PRO A 269 2.39 -8.72 18.67
N PRO A 270 1.94 -8.06 19.76
CA PRO A 270 2.63 -6.90 20.35
C PRO A 270 4.12 -7.10 20.63
N LEU A 271 4.51 -8.25 21.19
CA LEU A 271 5.92 -8.57 21.46
C LEU A 271 6.77 -8.66 20.19
N ALA A 272 6.19 -9.17 19.09
CA ALA A 272 6.88 -9.20 17.80
C ALA A 272 7.01 -7.78 17.23
N LYS A 273 6.00 -6.90 17.41
CA LYS A 273 6.11 -5.49 17.00
C LYS A 273 7.26 -4.78 17.70
N MET A 274 7.40 -5.00 19.01
CA MET A 274 8.49 -4.43 19.80
C MET A 274 9.86 -4.94 19.32
N ARG A 275 10.02 -6.26 19.11
CA ARG A 275 11.26 -6.84 18.56
C ARG A 275 11.62 -6.29 17.19
N VAL A 276 10.64 -6.16 16.29
CA VAL A 276 10.84 -5.59 14.95
C VAL A 276 11.27 -4.13 15.06
N THR A 277 10.63 -3.36 15.94
CA THR A 277 10.95 -1.95 16.18
C THR A 277 12.38 -1.79 16.72
N LEU A 278 12.75 -2.55 17.76
CA LEU A 278 14.09 -2.50 18.35
C LEU A 278 15.17 -2.86 17.32
N ARG A 279 14.94 -3.89 16.50
CA ARG A 279 15.87 -4.26 15.43
C ARG A 279 15.98 -3.18 14.36
N ALA A 280 14.87 -2.56 13.95
CA ALA A 280 14.87 -1.46 12.99
C ALA A 280 15.66 -0.24 13.50
N VAL A 281 15.45 0.14 14.76
CA VAL A 281 16.20 1.22 15.41
C VAL A 281 17.69 0.89 15.51
N PHE A 282 18.01 -0.35 15.89
CA PHE A 282 19.40 -0.82 15.97
C PHE A 282 20.11 -0.84 14.62
N ASP A 283 19.47 -1.36 13.57
CA ASP A 283 20.04 -1.43 12.23
C ASP A 283 20.32 -0.01 11.67
N LEU A 284 19.43 0.95 11.93
CA LEU A 284 19.66 2.37 11.59
C LEU A 284 20.81 2.99 12.41
N GLY A 285 20.88 2.65 13.69
CA GLY A 285 21.91 3.14 14.62
C GLY A 285 23.31 2.60 14.33
N ILE A 286 23.44 1.32 13.98
CA ILE A 286 24.71 0.73 13.53
C ILE A 286 25.13 1.29 12.17
N GLY A 287 24.18 1.50 11.25
CA GLY A 287 24.43 2.09 9.94
C GLY A 287 25.01 3.51 9.98
N HIS A 288 24.89 4.23 11.10
CA HIS A 288 25.50 5.55 11.31
C HIS A 288 26.67 5.56 12.31
N GLY A 289 26.91 4.47 13.05
CA GLY A 289 27.78 4.48 14.24
C GLY A 289 29.04 3.62 14.20
N ALA A 290 28.99 2.36 13.77
CA ALA A 290 30.15 1.46 13.89
C ALA A 290 29.90 0.12 13.17
N LEU A 291 30.06 0.10 11.85
CA LEU A 291 30.47 -1.08 11.07
C LEU A 291 30.57 -0.63 9.61
N SER A 292 31.80 -0.27 9.25
CA SER A 292 32.35 -0.18 7.91
C SER A 292 31.41 -0.70 6.81
N TYR A 293 30.72 0.16 6.07
CA TYR A 293 31.22 0.76 4.82
C TYR A 293 32.70 0.40 4.50
N ARG A 294 32.99 -0.89 4.36
CA ARG A 294 34.21 -1.44 3.76
C ARG A 294 33.80 -2.38 2.63
N GLY A 295 33.23 -1.76 1.60
CA GLY A 295 32.95 -2.39 0.32
C GLY A 295 33.07 -1.31 -0.73
N SER A 296 34.25 -1.24 -1.35
CA SER A 296 34.63 -0.49 -2.56
C SER A 296 33.95 0.86 -2.83
N LYS A 297 34.76 1.93 -2.86
CA LYS A 297 34.38 3.26 -3.38
C LYS A 297 33.92 3.28 -4.86
N THR A 298 33.86 2.13 -5.54
CA THR A 298 33.27 2.00 -6.89
C THR A 298 31.92 1.26 -6.92
N ALA A 299 31.50 0.58 -5.84
CA ALA A 299 30.19 -0.10 -5.78
C ALA A 299 29.04 0.79 -5.27
N SER A 300 29.36 1.99 -4.78
CA SER A 300 28.47 2.77 -3.91
C SER A 300 27.46 3.68 -4.61
N ALA A 301 27.52 3.80 -5.93
CA ALA A 301 26.59 4.62 -6.73
C ALA A 301 25.64 3.78 -7.58
N GLU A 302 26.05 2.59 -8.02
CA GLU A 302 25.19 1.64 -8.76
C GLU A 302 24.25 0.85 -7.83
N CYS A 303 24.72 0.47 -6.64
CA CYS A 303 23.93 -0.31 -5.65
C CYS A 303 22.80 0.49 -4.97
N ARG A 304 22.56 1.73 -5.38
CA ARG A 304 21.53 2.64 -4.83
C ARG A 304 20.61 3.22 -5.89
N ARG A 305 20.73 2.76 -7.14
CA ARG A 305 19.75 3.08 -8.19
C ARG A 305 18.62 2.07 -8.09
N HIS A 306 17.40 2.58 -8.19
CA HIS A 306 16.21 1.75 -8.31
C HIS A 306 16.34 0.75 -9.48
N ASP A 307 15.94 -0.50 -9.25
CA ASP A 307 15.90 -1.54 -10.28
C ASP A 307 14.68 -1.32 -11.21
N PRO A 308 14.89 -0.90 -12.48
CA PRO A 308 13.79 -0.65 -13.40
C PRO A 308 12.95 -1.90 -13.70
N GLN A 309 13.47 -3.11 -13.48
CA GLN A 309 12.70 -4.34 -13.73
C GLN A 309 11.44 -4.44 -12.86
N LEU A 310 11.47 -3.86 -11.66
CA LEU A 310 10.31 -3.81 -10.76
C LEU A 310 9.13 -3.00 -11.35
N HIS A 311 9.39 -2.12 -12.32
CA HIS A 311 8.43 -1.20 -12.92
C HIS A 311 7.98 -1.59 -14.33
N VAL A 312 8.47 -2.69 -14.90
CA VAL A 312 8.09 -3.13 -16.26
C VAL A 312 6.58 -3.28 -16.41
N ALA A 313 5.91 -3.94 -15.45
CA ALA A 313 4.44 -4.09 -15.44
C ALA A 313 3.70 -2.74 -15.25
N LEU A 314 4.38 -1.73 -14.71
CA LEU A 314 3.82 -0.44 -14.35
C LEU A 314 3.97 0.61 -15.47
N THR A 315 4.59 0.25 -16.59
CA THR A 315 4.80 1.13 -17.75
C THR A 315 3.51 1.90 -18.12
N GLY A 316 3.67 3.20 -18.36
CA GLY A 316 2.58 4.12 -18.67
C GLY A 316 1.80 4.65 -17.46
N LEU A 317 2.13 4.23 -16.24
CA LEU A 317 1.59 4.81 -15.01
C LEU A 317 2.48 5.99 -14.52
N PRO A 318 1.91 7.00 -13.84
CA PRO A 318 2.67 8.16 -13.39
C PRO A 318 3.91 7.80 -12.53
N HIS A 319 5.00 8.56 -12.68
CA HIS A 319 6.25 8.40 -11.91
C HIS A 319 6.90 7.01 -11.95
N THR A 320 6.63 6.22 -13.00
CA THR A 320 7.30 4.94 -13.23
C THR A 320 8.47 5.12 -14.19
N VAL A 321 9.53 4.33 -14.05
CA VAL A 321 10.80 4.57 -14.80
C VAL A 321 10.61 4.62 -16.32
N PHE A 322 9.62 3.90 -16.85
CA PHE A 322 9.31 3.87 -18.29
C PHE A 322 8.32 4.94 -18.77
N SER A 323 7.84 5.84 -17.90
CA SER A 323 6.98 6.96 -18.32
C SER A 323 7.75 8.10 -19.02
N HIS A 324 9.08 8.00 -19.11
CA HIS A 324 9.95 9.02 -19.71
C HIS A 324 10.72 8.56 -20.95
N LEU A 325 10.43 7.39 -21.51
CA LEU A 325 10.95 7.04 -22.83
C LEU A 325 10.17 7.85 -23.89
N PRO A 326 10.83 8.68 -24.72
CA PRO A 326 10.18 9.24 -25.89
C PRO A 326 9.65 8.09 -26.75
N PRO A 327 8.53 8.26 -27.48
CA PRO A 327 8.04 7.24 -28.40
C PRO A 327 9.20 6.86 -29.32
N ASP A 328 9.44 5.56 -29.46
CA ASP A 328 10.44 5.03 -30.38
C ASP A 328 10.25 5.73 -31.72
N HIS A 329 11.27 6.49 -32.13
CA HIS A 329 11.40 6.86 -33.52
C HIS A 329 11.61 5.53 -34.27
N GLU A 330 10.52 4.94 -34.74
CA GLU A 330 10.56 4.04 -35.88
C GLU A 330 11.21 4.82 -37.02
N GLY A 331 12.50 4.54 -37.24
CA GLY A 331 13.29 5.10 -38.32
C GLY A 331 14.04 3.97 -39.00
N GLY A 332 13.76 3.78 -40.29
CA GLY A 332 14.51 2.90 -41.19
C GLY A 332 13.63 2.25 -42.24
#